data_AF-A0A1Y1LB92-F1
#
_entry.id   AF-A0A1Y1LB92-F1
#
_cell.length_a   1.000
_cell.length_b   1.000
_cell.length_c   1.000
_cell.angle_alpha   90.00
_cell.angle_beta   90.00
_cell.angle_gamma   90.00
#
_symmetry.space_group_name_H-M   'P 1'
#
loop_
_entity.id
_entity.type
_entity.pdbx_description
1 polymer ?
#
loop_
_entity_poly.entity_id
_entity_poly.type
_entity_poly.pdbx_seq_one_letter_code
_entity_poly.pdbx_strand_id
1 'polypeptide(L)'
;MLQDSEMIAVKDWRKALKTPPGVALLGLILLTVIYMFPKRSSTSNGTFSYTYNNTYPLTSPIKTSTMHTFRLGIIADLDTNSKSTSDKDTWYSYLKKGYLSYSPNKQTVVVSWDHTDPVKLKTSFALKSRGMELSELVVFDGKLLTFDDRTGMVFEIVNDHAVPWLVLLDGDGRNTKGFKSEWATVKNKVLHVGSMGKEWTTPDGAFVNNDPQYIKMITTEGVVHHLNWKEEYIRLREVLDIHWPGYMIHESGVWSDIHQKWFFLPRRCSKDAYNETLDEHRGCSWLLTADSTVHGVEAIEIPNLISSRGFSSFKFIPTSEDTVIVALRSEELDGKTATYITAFTINGKILLDDTFISDLKYEGLEFI
;
A
#
# COMPACT_ATOMS: atom_id res chain seq x y z
N MET A 1 -6.90 -68.57 -17.34
CA MET A 1 -7.25 -67.14 -17.43
C MET A 1 -6.89 -66.54 -16.08
N LEU A 2 -5.66 -66.07 -15.86
CA LEU A 2 -5.17 -64.72 -16.21
C LEU A 2 -6.25 -63.67 -15.94
N GLN A 3 -6.13 -62.87 -14.86
CA GLN A 3 -5.53 -61.53 -14.95
C GLN A 3 -5.36 -60.86 -13.57
N ASP A 4 -4.09 -60.65 -13.21
CA ASP A 4 -3.44 -59.46 -12.65
C ASP A 4 -4.07 -58.64 -11.51
N SER A 5 -3.49 -58.82 -10.33
CA SER A 5 -3.48 -57.88 -9.21
C SER A 5 -2.17 -57.08 -9.21
N GLU A 6 -2.21 -55.78 -9.52
CA GLU A 6 -1.11 -54.86 -9.18
C GLU A 6 -1.36 -54.25 -7.80
N MET A 7 -0.75 -54.83 -6.77
CA MET A 7 -0.60 -54.17 -5.47
C MET A 7 0.76 -53.45 -5.43
N ILE A 8 0.68 -52.14 -5.24
CA ILE A 8 1.80 -51.24 -5.01
C ILE A 8 2.61 -51.73 -3.79
N ALA A 9 3.86 -52.12 -4.03
CA ALA A 9 4.80 -52.49 -2.97
C ALA A 9 5.19 -51.25 -2.15
N VAL A 10 4.71 -51.17 -0.91
CA VAL A 10 5.22 -50.21 0.08
C VAL A 10 6.64 -50.66 0.46
N LYS A 11 7.64 -49.90 0.01
CA LYS A 11 9.05 -50.13 0.35
C LYS A 11 9.24 -49.92 1.86
N ASP A 12 9.50 -50.99 2.59
CA ASP A 12 9.81 -50.94 4.03
C ASP A 12 11.30 -50.60 4.24
N TRP A 13 11.58 -49.34 4.54
CA TRP A 13 12.92 -48.77 4.69
C TRP A 13 13.66 -49.29 5.93
N ARG A 14 12.98 -50.01 6.84
CA ARG A 14 13.54 -50.44 8.13
C ARG A 14 14.59 -51.54 8.02
N LYS A 15 14.73 -52.20 6.85
CA LYS A 15 15.77 -53.22 6.61
C LYS A 15 17.15 -52.67 6.21
N ALA A 16 17.30 -51.36 6.02
CA ALA A 16 18.57 -50.74 5.62
C ALA A 16 19.52 -50.42 6.80
N LEU A 17 19.11 -50.63 8.05
CA LEU A 17 19.86 -50.25 9.26
C LEU A 17 20.42 -51.47 10.00
N LYS A 18 21.26 -52.25 9.33
CA LYS A 18 22.20 -53.17 10.00
C LYS A 18 23.63 -52.73 9.71
N THR A 19 24.07 -51.68 10.39
CA THR A 19 25.47 -51.23 10.37
C THR A 19 26.33 -52.21 11.18
N PRO A 20 27.47 -52.69 10.65
CA PRO A 20 28.40 -53.53 11.41
C PRO A 20 28.96 -52.76 12.62
N PRO A 21 29.20 -53.42 13.77
CA PRO A 21 29.61 -52.77 15.02
C PRO A 21 30.92 -51.95 14.92
N GLY A 22 31.78 -52.22 13.93
CA GLY A 22 33.01 -51.45 13.69
C GLY A 22 32.80 -50.05 13.11
N VAL A 23 31.71 -49.82 12.37
CA VAL A 23 31.42 -48.51 11.74
C VAL A 23 30.83 -47.53 12.76
N ALA A 24 30.09 -48.06 13.74
CA ALA A 24 29.50 -47.26 14.83
C ALA A 24 30.58 -46.64 15.74
N LEU A 25 31.68 -47.37 16.00
CA LEU A 25 32.76 -46.90 16.87
C LEU A 25 33.58 -45.78 16.22
N LEU A 26 33.88 -45.89 14.93
CA LEU A 26 34.53 -44.81 14.14
C LEU A 26 33.64 -43.57 14.06
N GLY A 27 32.33 -43.74 13.88
CA GLY A 27 31.36 -42.63 13.91
C GLY A 27 31.32 -41.92 15.26
N LEU A 28 31.41 -42.66 16.37
CA LEU A 28 31.40 -42.09 17.72
C LEU A 28 32.68 -41.30 18.03
N ILE A 29 33.84 -41.79 17.55
CA ILE A 29 35.13 -41.09 17.69
C ILE A 29 35.13 -39.80 16.83
N LEU A 30 34.60 -39.85 15.62
CA LEU A 30 34.49 -38.66 14.77
C LEU A 30 33.55 -37.62 15.38
N LEU A 31 32.41 -38.05 15.93
CA LEU A 31 31.46 -37.18 16.64
C LEU A 31 32.08 -36.53 17.88
N THR A 32 32.85 -37.28 18.67
CA THR A 32 33.54 -36.74 19.85
C THR A 32 34.64 -35.75 19.47
N VAL A 33 35.38 -35.97 18.38
CA VAL A 33 36.36 -34.98 17.87
C VAL A 33 35.66 -33.70 17.40
N ILE A 34 34.51 -33.80 16.72
CA ILE A 34 33.73 -32.63 16.29
C ILE A 34 33.17 -31.86 17.50
N TYR A 35 32.76 -32.56 18.56
CA TYR A 35 32.19 -31.95 19.77
C TYR A 35 33.25 -31.38 20.72
N MET A 36 34.44 -31.99 20.79
CA MET A 36 35.55 -31.53 21.65
C MET A 36 36.39 -30.42 20.99
N PHE A 37 36.34 -30.28 19.67
CA PHE A 37 37.00 -29.20 18.94
C PHE A 37 35.99 -28.42 18.09
N PRO A 38 35.03 -27.70 18.70
CA PRO A 38 34.22 -26.76 17.94
C PRO A 38 35.17 -25.78 17.27
N LYS A 39 35.22 -25.81 15.94
CA LYS A 39 35.87 -24.74 15.16
C LYS A 39 35.26 -23.45 15.68
N ARG A 40 36.03 -22.63 16.40
CA ARG A 40 35.73 -21.22 16.57
C ARG A 40 35.72 -20.65 15.16
N SER A 41 34.56 -20.62 14.51
CA SER A 41 34.35 -19.62 13.49
C SER A 41 34.51 -18.30 14.20
N SER A 42 35.50 -17.52 13.78
CA SER A 42 35.46 -16.10 14.07
C SER A 42 34.19 -15.60 13.40
N THR A 43 33.10 -15.46 14.17
CA THR A 43 32.03 -14.56 13.79
C THR A 43 32.69 -13.19 13.71
N SER A 44 33.09 -12.81 12.50
CA SER A 44 33.27 -11.40 12.19
C SER A 44 31.93 -10.77 12.51
N ASN A 45 31.84 -10.10 13.66
CA ASN A 45 30.80 -9.11 13.92
C ASN A 45 31.06 -7.96 12.95
N GLY A 46 30.85 -8.20 11.65
CA GLY A 46 30.68 -7.16 10.67
C GLY A 46 29.36 -6.51 11.04
N THR A 47 29.43 -5.36 11.71
CA THR A 47 28.32 -4.43 11.76
C THR A 47 27.96 -4.10 10.33
N PHE A 48 26.91 -4.72 9.79
CA PHE A 48 26.32 -4.32 8.52
C PHE A 48 25.77 -2.91 8.74
N SER A 49 26.56 -1.90 8.37
CA SER A 49 26.10 -0.52 8.31
C SER A 49 25.19 -0.39 7.08
N TYR A 50 23.91 -0.63 7.28
CA TYR A 50 22.91 -0.40 6.26
C TYR A 50 22.62 1.11 6.16
N THR A 51 22.67 1.64 4.94
CA THR A 51 22.41 3.06 4.64
C THR A 51 21.15 3.14 3.81
N TYR A 52 20.14 3.86 4.31
CA TYR A 52 18.88 4.11 3.60
C TYR A 52 19.12 4.71 2.21
N ASN A 53 18.49 4.13 1.20
CA ASN A 53 18.51 4.65 -0.16
C ASN A 53 17.51 5.79 -0.33
N ASN A 54 18.01 7.01 -0.44
CA ASN A 54 17.20 8.24 -0.57
C ASN A 54 16.77 8.53 -2.02
N THR A 55 16.88 7.58 -2.95
CA THR A 55 16.51 7.79 -4.36
C THR A 55 15.00 8.05 -4.46
N TYR A 56 14.64 9.28 -4.81
CA TYR A 56 13.25 9.69 -5.09
C TYR A 56 13.20 10.89 -6.06
N PRO A 57 12.38 10.83 -7.11
CA PRO A 57 11.71 9.65 -7.69
C PRO A 57 12.70 8.54 -8.10
N LEU A 58 12.23 7.33 -8.40
CA LEU A 58 13.11 6.24 -8.85
C LEU A 58 13.74 6.53 -10.22
N THR A 59 12.99 7.16 -11.12
CA THR A 59 13.50 7.63 -12.41
C THR A 59 13.90 9.11 -12.30
N SER A 60 15.15 9.42 -12.67
CA SER A 60 15.66 10.80 -12.71
C SER A 60 14.74 11.71 -13.54
N PRO A 61 14.26 12.83 -12.99
CA PRO A 61 13.40 13.76 -13.72
C PRO A 61 14.10 14.41 -14.92
N ILE A 62 13.35 14.67 -15.99
CA ILE A 62 13.82 15.47 -17.13
C ILE A 62 13.47 16.94 -16.86
N LYS A 63 14.48 17.77 -16.54
CA LYS A 63 14.28 19.17 -16.17
C LYS A 63 14.76 20.11 -17.27
N THR A 64 13.90 21.02 -17.69
CA THR A 64 14.22 22.20 -18.50
C THR A 64 13.95 23.46 -17.69
N SER A 65 14.33 24.65 -18.18
CA SER A 65 14.08 25.92 -17.48
C SER A 65 12.59 26.27 -17.33
N THR A 66 11.70 25.61 -18.08
CA THR A 66 10.27 25.93 -18.12
C THR A 66 9.38 24.76 -17.72
N MET A 67 9.89 23.53 -17.77
CA MET A 67 9.09 22.32 -17.59
C MET A 67 9.94 21.21 -16.96
N HIS A 68 9.38 20.56 -15.94
CA HIS A 68 9.94 19.40 -15.26
C HIS A 68 9.05 18.20 -15.50
N THR A 69 9.59 17.13 -16.07
CA THR A 69 8.85 15.92 -16.43
C THR A 69 9.30 14.75 -15.57
N PHE A 70 8.34 14.02 -15.02
CA PHE A 70 8.52 12.91 -14.10
C PHE A 70 7.86 11.66 -14.66
N ARG A 71 8.46 10.51 -14.40
CA ARG A 71 7.80 9.23 -14.64
C ARG A 71 6.74 9.00 -13.57
N LEU A 72 5.57 8.54 -13.98
CA LEU A 72 4.42 8.34 -13.10
C LEU A 72 3.92 6.90 -13.22
N GLY A 73 3.56 6.29 -12.09
CA GLY A 73 2.86 5.01 -12.01
C GLY A 73 1.55 5.16 -11.24
N ILE A 74 0.51 4.47 -11.70
CA ILE A 74 -0.73 4.28 -10.95
C ILE A 74 -1.10 2.80 -10.89
N ILE A 75 -1.60 2.33 -9.75
CA ILE A 75 -1.92 0.91 -9.50
C ILE A 75 -3.42 0.71 -9.30
N ALA A 76 -3.97 -0.36 -9.89
CA ALA A 76 -5.40 -0.62 -9.88
C ALA A 76 -5.83 -1.50 -8.70
N ASP A 77 -6.97 -1.16 -8.12
CA ASP A 77 -7.78 -2.12 -7.38
C ASP A 77 -8.93 -2.58 -8.29
N LEU A 78 -9.07 -3.90 -8.44
CA LEU A 78 -10.14 -4.51 -9.24
C LEU A 78 -11.23 -5.12 -8.36
N ASP A 79 -11.16 -4.92 -7.04
CA ASP A 79 -11.97 -5.57 -6.05
C ASP A 79 -11.99 -7.10 -6.30
N THR A 80 -13.17 -7.70 -6.23
CA THR A 80 -13.37 -9.13 -6.50
C THR A 80 -13.05 -9.56 -7.94
N ASN A 81 -12.97 -8.62 -8.90
CA ASN A 81 -12.63 -8.91 -10.30
C ASN A 81 -11.11 -9.15 -10.51
N SER A 82 -10.29 -8.95 -9.47
CA SER A 82 -8.88 -9.34 -9.45
C SER A 82 -8.66 -10.84 -9.65
N LYS A 83 -9.65 -11.69 -9.32
CA LYS A 83 -9.54 -13.14 -9.46
C LYS A 83 -9.54 -13.56 -10.94
N SER A 84 -8.51 -14.29 -11.35
CA SER A 84 -8.39 -14.82 -12.70
C SER A 84 -9.44 -15.90 -12.97
N THR A 85 -10.09 -15.83 -14.13
CA THR A 85 -11.03 -16.85 -14.62
C THR A 85 -10.34 -17.93 -15.45
N SER A 86 -9.15 -17.65 -15.98
CA SER A 86 -8.36 -18.58 -16.81
C SER A 86 -7.32 -19.36 -16.01
N ASP A 87 -6.73 -18.71 -15.01
CA ASP A 87 -5.59 -19.24 -14.27
C ASP A 87 -6.07 -19.63 -12.87
N LYS A 88 -5.92 -20.90 -12.50
CA LYS A 88 -6.33 -21.40 -11.18
C LYS A 88 -5.53 -20.68 -10.08
N ASP A 89 -6.21 -20.35 -8.97
CA ASP A 89 -5.62 -19.76 -7.76
C ASP A 89 -4.68 -18.58 -8.08
N THR A 90 -5.14 -17.71 -8.98
CA THR A 90 -4.38 -16.55 -9.46
C THR A 90 -5.22 -15.30 -9.34
N TRP A 91 -4.63 -14.25 -8.78
CA TRP A 91 -5.19 -12.90 -8.72
C TRP A 91 -4.26 -11.93 -9.42
N TYR A 92 -4.79 -10.81 -9.91
CA TYR A 92 -4.02 -9.84 -10.66
C TYR A 92 -4.51 -8.41 -10.46
N SER A 93 -3.61 -7.47 -10.76
CA SER A 93 -3.86 -6.02 -10.83
C SER A 93 -3.09 -5.45 -12.03
N TYR A 94 -3.27 -4.16 -12.30
CA TYR A 94 -2.66 -3.42 -13.39
C TYR A 94 -1.86 -2.22 -12.87
N LEU A 95 -0.58 -2.15 -13.27
CA LEU A 95 0.26 -0.97 -13.12
C LEU A 95 0.26 -0.20 -14.44
N LYS A 96 -0.44 0.94 -14.49
CA LYS A 96 -0.43 1.84 -15.63
C LYS A 96 0.64 2.91 -15.43
N LYS A 97 1.44 3.15 -16.46
CA LYS A 97 2.56 4.10 -16.42
C LYS A 97 2.32 5.27 -17.37
N GLY A 98 2.92 6.40 -17.05
CA GLY A 98 2.81 7.64 -17.83
C GLY A 98 3.87 8.65 -17.44
N TYR A 99 3.62 9.91 -17.79
CA TYR A 99 4.45 11.04 -17.44
C TYR A 99 3.60 12.19 -16.92
N LEU A 100 4.12 12.89 -15.92
CA LEU A 100 3.60 14.17 -15.47
C LEU A 100 4.61 15.25 -15.81
N SER A 101 4.17 16.31 -16.47
CA SER A 101 4.97 17.51 -16.76
C SER A 101 4.40 18.71 -16.01
N TYR A 102 5.23 19.32 -15.17
CA TYR A 102 4.90 20.49 -14.37
C TYR A 102 5.69 21.71 -14.87
N SER A 103 5.01 22.84 -15.08
CA SER A 103 5.64 24.12 -15.36
C SER A 103 5.55 25.03 -14.13
N PRO A 104 6.63 25.22 -13.35
CA PRO A 104 6.62 26.06 -12.15
C PRO A 104 6.20 27.50 -12.46
N ASN A 105 6.72 28.07 -13.55
CA ASN A 105 6.47 29.46 -13.93
C ASN A 105 5.03 29.72 -14.36
N LYS A 106 4.40 28.76 -15.07
CA LYS A 106 3.02 28.88 -15.54
C LYS A 106 2.01 28.34 -14.53
N GLN A 107 2.47 27.57 -13.54
CA GLN A 107 1.64 26.77 -12.64
C GLN A 107 0.64 25.90 -13.40
N THR A 108 1.14 25.11 -14.35
CA THR A 108 0.31 24.19 -15.14
C THR A 108 0.86 22.78 -15.03
N VAL A 109 -0.04 21.80 -14.98
CA VAL A 109 0.28 20.36 -14.97
C VAL A 109 -0.32 19.70 -16.19
N VAL A 110 0.46 18.85 -16.85
CA VAL A 110 0.02 18.02 -17.98
C VAL A 110 0.38 16.59 -17.69
N VAL A 111 -0.57 15.67 -17.88
CA VAL A 111 -0.36 14.23 -17.72
C VAL A 111 -0.54 13.55 -19.07
N SER A 112 0.36 12.62 -19.40
CA SER A 112 0.24 11.73 -20.55
C SER A 112 0.46 10.29 -20.11
N TRP A 113 -0.20 9.35 -20.78
CA TRP A 113 -0.10 7.93 -20.48
C TRP A 113 0.63 7.20 -21.59
N ASP A 114 1.32 6.11 -21.24
CA ASP A 114 1.94 5.27 -22.24
C ASP A 114 0.88 4.66 -23.17
N HIS A 115 1.25 4.48 -24.44
CA HIS A 115 0.39 3.85 -25.45
C HIS A 115 0.35 2.31 -25.34
N THR A 116 1.20 1.72 -24.50
CA THR A 116 1.20 0.29 -24.22
C THR A 116 0.14 -0.07 -23.19
N ASP A 117 -0.31 -1.33 -23.21
CA ASP A 117 -1.21 -1.84 -22.18
C ASP A 117 -0.56 -1.73 -20.78
N PRO A 118 -1.37 -1.53 -19.72
CA PRO A 118 -0.89 -1.60 -18.35
C PRO A 118 -0.18 -2.93 -18.05
N VAL A 119 0.86 -2.87 -17.23
CA VAL A 119 1.59 -4.05 -16.78
C VAL A 119 0.68 -4.88 -15.88
N LYS A 120 0.49 -6.16 -16.22
CA LYS A 120 -0.32 -7.09 -15.43
C LYS A 120 0.53 -7.73 -14.33
N LEU A 121 0.30 -7.34 -13.09
CA LEU A 121 0.92 -7.96 -11.91
C LEU A 121 0.07 -9.15 -11.47
N LYS A 122 0.68 -10.26 -11.07
CA LYS A 122 -0.01 -11.48 -10.64
C LYS A 122 0.55 -12.02 -9.33
N THR A 123 -0.30 -12.74 -8.59
CA THR A 123 0.09 -13.54 -7.43
C THR A 123 -0.80 -14.77 -7.29
N SER A 124 -0.34 -15.75 -6.52
CA SER A 124 -1.17 -16.87 -6.03
C SER A 124 -1.51 -16.75 -4.54
N PHE A 125 -1.05 -15.69 -3.87
CA PHE A 125 -1.42 -15.40 -2.49
C PHE A 125 -2.81 -14.75 -2.44
N ALA A 126 -3.68 -15.29 -1.59
CA ALA A 126 -5.01 -14.75 -1.35
C ALA A 126 -5.48 -15.11 0.05
N LEU A 127 -6.37 -14.28 0.59
CA LEU A 127 -7.06 -14.52 1.85
C LEU A 127 -8.57 -14.56 1.58
N LYS A 128 -9.21 -15.67 1.94
CA LYS A 128 -10.65 -15.89 1.66
C LYS A 128 -11.00 -15.68 0.17
N SER A 129 -10.13 -16.16 -0.73
CA SER A 129 -10.27 -16.05 -2.19
C SER A 129 -10.22 -14.63 -2.77
N ARG A 130 -9.68 -13.65 -2.03
CA ARG A 130 -9.42 -12.29 -2.48
C ARG A 130 -7.93 -11.96 -2.35
N GLY A 131 -7.38 -11.19 -3.28
CA GLY A 131 -5.98 -10.76 -3.30
C GLY A 131 -5.68 -9.90 -4.52
N MET A 132 -4.53 -9.21 -4.53
CA MET A 132 -4.19 -8.18 -5.54
C MET A 132 -5.21 -7.04 -5.65
N GLU A 133 -5.87 -6.71 -4.56
CA GLU A 133 -6.70 -5.52 -4.43
C GLU A 133 -5.79 -4.43 -3.89
N LEU A 134 -5.11 -3.75 -4.81
CA LEU A 134 -3.93 -2.94 -4.53
C LEU A 134 -4.28 -1.48 -4.29
N SER A 135 -4.25 -1.06 -3.03
CA SER A 135 -4.86 0.20 -2.57
C SER A 135 -3.88 1.35 -2.32
N GLU A 136 -2.58 1.21 -2.64
CA GLU A 136 -1.62 2.33 -2.67
C GLU A 136 -0.33 1.94 -3.42
N LEU A 137 0.44 2.96 -3.84
CA LEU A 137 1.77 2.87 -4.42
C LEU A 137 2.73 3.87 -3.74
N VAL A 138 3.90 3.40 -3.28
CA VAL A 138 4.88 4.25 -2.59
C VAL A 138 6.32 3.87 -2.91
N VAL A 139 7.20 4.86 -3.01
CA VAL A 139 8.66 4.63 -3.02
C VAL A 139 9.22 4.65 -1.61
N PHE A 140 9.86 3.56 -1.21
CA PHE A 140 10.53 3.44 0.09
C PHE A 140 11.86 2.72 -0.07
N ASP A 141 12.95 3.29 0.44
CA ASP A 141 14.29 2.73 0.32
C ASP A 141 14.71 2.39 -1.13
N GLY A 142 14.34 3.25 -2.08
CA GLY A 142 14.61 3.02 -3.51
C GLY A 142 13.87 1.82 -4.12
N LYS A 143 12.83 1.32 -3.44
CA LYS A 143 11.93 0.27 -3.92
C LYS A 143 10.56 0.85 -4.21
N LEU A 144 9.89 0.30 -5.22
CA LEU A 144 8.47 0.58 -5.47
C LEU A 144 7.62 -0.45 -4.74
N LEU A 145 6.78 -0.02 -3.79
CA LEU A 145 5.95 -0.88 -2.97
C LEU A 145 4.46 -0.66 -3.23
N THR A 146 3.68 -1.72 -3.11
CA THR A 146 2.21 -1.70 -3.17
C THR A 146 1.61 -2.66 -2.15
N PHE A 147 0.32 -2.49 -1.84
CA PHE A 147 -0.31 -3.09 -0.66
C PHE A 147 -1.62 -3.74 -1.03
N ASP A 148 -1.78 -5.02 -0.70
CA ASP A 148 -3.06 -5.75 -0.85
C ASP A 148 -3.90 -5.60 0.41
N ASP A 149 -5.03 -4.90 0.31
CA ASP A 149 -5.93 -4.57 1.43
C ASP A 149 -6.67 -5.80 1.99
N ARG A 150 -6.59 -6.95 1.31
CA ARG A 150 -7.28 -8.19 1.72
C ARG A 150 -6.36 -9.06 2.52
N THR A 151 -5.18 -9.34 1.96
CA THR A 151 -4.19 -10.21 2.58
C THR A 151 -3.33 -9.46 3.61
N GLY A 152 -3.25 -8.14 3.51
CA GLY A 152 -2.28 -7.32 4.22
C GLY A 152 -0.86 -7.47 3.68
N MET A 153 -0.67 -8.09 2.51
CA MET A 153 0.66 -8.25 1.91
C MET A 153 1.19 -6.93 1.39
N VAL A 154 2.44 -6.66 1.69
CA VAL A 154 3.25 -5.62 1.03
C VAL A 154 4.05 -6.30 -0.07
N PHE A 155 3.92 -5.83 -1.30
CA PHE A 155 4.67 -6.31 -2.44
C PHE A 155 5.69 -5.27 -2.87
N GLU A 156 6.91 -5.72 -3.19
CA GLU A 156 7.87 -4.96 -3.98
C GLU A 156 7.61 -5.23 -5.47
N ILE A 157 7.53 -4.18 -6.28
CA ILE A 157 7.42 -4.30 -7.73
C ILE A 157 8.83 -4.30 -8.34
N VAL A 158 9.28 -5.47 -8.78
CA VAL A 158 10.62 -5.67 -9.37
C VAL A 158 10.46 -6.25 -10.77
N ASN A 159 11.01 -5.58 -11.78
CA ASN A 159 10.95 -6.04 -13.17
C ASN A 159 9.52 -6.43 -13.60
N ASP A 160 8.53 -5.59 -13.27
CA ASP A 160 7.12 -5.83 -13.59
C ASP A 160 6.51 -7.09 -12.92
N HIS A 161 7.10 -7.56 -11.82
CA HIS A 161 6.57 -8.61 -10.96
C HIS A 161 6.28 -8.10 -9.55
N ALA A 162 5.18 -8.56 -8.94
CA ALA A 162 4.86 -8.31 -7.54
C ALA A 162 5.52 -9.39 -6.67
N VAL A 163 6.55 -9.03 -5.93
CA VAL A 163 7.31 -9.93 -5.05
C VAL A 163 6.88 -9.66 -3.60
N PRO A 164 6.32 -10.64 -2.87
CA PRO A 164 5.95 -10.44 -1.46
C PRO A 164 7.16 -10.04 -0.62
N TRP A 165 7.01 -8.99 0.19
CA TRP A 165 8.02 -8.53 1.14
C TRP A 165 7.59 -8.81 2.59
N LEU A 166 6.41 -8.33 3.00
CA LEU A 166 5.90 -8.43 4.37
C LEU A 166 4.40 -8.75 4.39
N VAL A 167 3.89 -9.15 5.55
CA VAL A 167 2.45 -9.30 5.83
C VAL A 167 2.09 -8.44 7.05
N LEU A 168 1.06 -7.62 6.91
CA LEU A 168 0.52 -6.76 7.96
C LEU A 168 -0.80 -7.34 8.46
N LEU A 169 -0.88 -7.60 9.77
CA LEU A 169 -2.10 -8.10 10.41
C LEU A 169 -2.95 -6.94 10.97
N ASP A 170 -4.26 -7.15 10.99
CA ASP A 170 -5.24 -6.11 11.34
C ASP A 170 -5.06 -5.59 12.79
N GLY A 171 -5.49 -4.34 13.02
CA GLY A 171 -5.47 -3.71 14.34
C GLY A 171 -4.09 -3.69 15.02
N ASP A 172 -4.00 -4.21 16.25
CA ASP A 172 -2.79 -4.26 17.06
C ASP A 172 -1.76 -5.33 16.62
N GLY A 173 -2.03 -6.03 15.51
CA GLY A 173 -1.17 -7.08 14.97
C GLY A 173 -1.46 -8.48 15.50
N ARG A 174 -2.46 -8.66 16.37
CA ARG A 174 -2.84 -9.97 16.93
C ARG A 174 -4.08 -10.58 16.29
N ASN A 175 -4.55 -10.00 15.18
CA ASN A 175 -5.68 -10.51 14.42
C ASN A 175 -5.21 -11.53 13.36
N THR A 176 -6.06 -12.50 13.01
CA THR A 176 -5.80 -13.45 11.93
C THR A 176 -6.19 -12.90 10.54
N LYS A 177 -6.82 -11.73 10.49
CA LYS A 177 -7.19 -11.02 9.27
C LYS A 177 -6.02 -10.14 8.79
N GLY A 178 -5.87 -10.01 7.47
CA GLY A 178 -4.98 -9.03 6.86
C GLY A 178 -5.40 -7.59 7.19
N PHE A 179 -4.42 -6.72 7.36
CA PHE A 179 -4.64 -5.29 7.57
C PHE A 179 -5.15 -4.66 6.27
N LYS A 180 -6.32 -4.01 6.35
CA LYS A 180 -6.91 -3.28 5.23
C LYS A 180 -6.12 -2.00 4.99
N SER A 181 -5.04 -2.10 4.22
CA SER A 181 -4.13 -0.99 3.93
C SER A 181 -4.78 -0.09 2.89
N GLU A 182 -4.84 1.21 3.15
CA GLU A 182 -5.56 2.17 2.30
C GLU A 182 -4.69 3.36 1.89
N TRP A 183 -3.57 3.59 2.59
CA TRP A 183 -2.63 4.66 2.26
C TRP A 183 -1.27 4.35 2.86
N ALA A 184 -0.23 4.95 2.28
CA ALA A 184 1.13 4.80 2.76
C ALA A 184 1.99 6.03 2.45
N THR A 185 2.93 6.31 3.33
CA THR A 185 3.90 7.39 3.15
C THR A 185 5.20 7.09 3.89
N VAL A 186 6.24 7.88 3.61
CA VAL A 186 7.54 7.76 4.28
C VAL A 186 7.74 8.99 5.15
N LYS A 187 8.04 8.75 6.43
CA LYS A 187 8.40 9.78 7.40
C LYS A 187 9.65 9.36 8.13
N ASN A 188 10.68 10.21 8.14
CA ASN A 188 11.95 9.94 8.83
C ASN A 188 12.55 8.56 8.47
N LYS A 189 12.49 8.18 7.18
CA LYS A 189 12.97 6.89 6.66
C LYS A 189 12.24 5.66 7.24
N VAL A 190 11.02 5.86 7.72
CA VAL A 190 10.12 4.79 8.19
C VAL A 190 8.86 4.84 7.35
N LEU A 191 8.50 3.69 6.79
CA LEU A 191 7.26 3.52 6.04
C LEU A 191 6.08 3.49 7.02
N HIS A 192 5.11 4.37 6.82
CA HIS A 192 3.85 4.40 7.55
C HIS A 192 2.74 3.92 6.63
N VAL A 193 1.96 2.94 7.07
CA VAL A 193 0.84 2.36 6.32
C VAL A 193 -0.41 2.46 7.18
N GLY A 194 -1.44 3.14 6.72
CA GLY A 194 -2.70 3.23 7.47
C GLY A 194 -3.86 2.53 6.79
N SER A 195 -4.94 2.42 7.55
CA SER A 195 -6.23 1.92 7.09
C SER A 195 -7.22 3.08 6.97
N MET A 196 -8.50 2.78 6.86
CA MET A 196 -9.59 3.71 6.57
C MET A 196 -9.73 4.85 7.59
N GLY A 197 -9.20 4.69 8.81
CA GLY A 197 -9.16 5.77 9.81
C GLY A 197 -10.48 6.05 10.52
N LYS A 198 -11.49 5.20 10.35
CA LYS A 198 -12.74 5.24 11.14
C LYS A 198 -13.00 3.93 11.84
N GLU A 199 -13.99 3.94 12.72
CA GLU A 199 -14.55 2.75 13.32
C GLU A 199 -14.98 1.73 12.24
N TRP A 200 -14.67 0.44 12.45
CA TRP A 200 -15.27 -0.62 11.65
C TRP A 200 -16.74 -0.74 12.07
N THR A 201 -17.62 -0.73 11.08
CA THR A 201 -19.06 -0.81 11.27
C THR A 201 -19.65 -1.94 10.43
N THR A 202 -20.85 -2.37 10.76
CA THR A 202 -21.71 -3.10 9.83
C THR A 202 -22.10 -2.20 8.64
N PRO A 203 -22.66 -2.76 7.55
CA PRO A 203 -23.12 -1.97 6.39
C PRO A 203 -24.16 -0.88 6.71
N ASP A 204 -24.92 -1.04 7.81
CA ASP A 204 -25.91 -0.09 8.33
C ASP A 204 -25.35 0.86 9.41
N GLY A 205 -24.05 0.81 9.69
CA GLY A 205 -23.37 1.78 10.55
C GLY A 205 -23.28 1.43 12.03
N ALA A 206 -23.67 0.21 12.43
CA ALA A 206 -23.49 -0.24 13.81
C ALA A 206 -22.01 -0.51 14.12
N PHE A 207 -21.51 0.01 15.24
CA PHE A 207 -20.13 -0.16 15.67
C PHE A 207 -19.74 -1.63 15.87
N VAL A 208 -18.52 -1.98 15.49
CA VAL A 208 -17.93 -3.31 15.70
C VAL A 208 -16.58 -3.24 16.41
N ASN A 209 -15.61 -2.49 15.87
CA ASN A 209 -14.27 -2.33 16.47
C ASN A 209 -13.54 -1.07 15.95
N ASN A 210 -12.32 -0.83 16.44
CA ASN A 210 -11.46 0.29 16.04
C ASN A 210 -10.21 -0.15 15.25
N ASP A 211 -10.19 -1.37 14.70
CA ASP A 211 -9.00 -1.91 14.03
C ASP A 211 -8.53 -1.06 12.83
N PRO A 212 -9.42 -0.47 12.00
CA PRO A 212 -9.02 0.42 10.91
C PRO A 212 -8.44 1.78 11.36
N GLN A 213 -8.40 2.04 12.67
CA GLN A 213 -7.77 3.23 13.24
C GLN A 213 -6.35 2.95 13.74
N TYR A 214 -5.78 1.79 13.43
CA TYR A 214 -4.35 1.54 13.61
C TYR A 214 -3.57 1.94 12.36
N ILE A 215 -2.31 2.33 12.55
CA ILE A 215 -1.31 2.42 11.48
C ILE A 215 -0.14 1.48 11.77
N LYS A 216 0.58 1.09 10.72
CA LYS A 216 1.79 0.27 10.79
C LYS A 216 3.01 1.14 10.50
N MET A 217 3.99 1.15 11.38
CA MET A 217 5.32 1.70 11.10
C MET A 217 6.27 0.57 10.76
N ILE A 218 6.96 0.70 9.64
CA ILE A 218 7.80 -0.36 9.07
C ILE A 218 9.19 0.22 8.83
N THR A 219 10.17 -0.38 9.49
CA THR A 219 11.59 -0.05 9.28
C THR A 219 12.11 -0.65 7.98
N THR A 220 13.29 -0.20 7.55
CA THR A 220 14.01 -0.74 6.39
C THR A 220 14.34 -2.23 6.51
N GLU A 221 14.54 -2.71 7.73
CA GLU A 221 14.80 -4.11 8.05
C GLU A 221 13.50 -4.95 8.09
N GLY A 222 12.33 -4.32 7.91
CA GLY A 222 11.03 -4.99 7.93
C GLY A 222 10.46 -5.20 9.34
N VAL A 223 11.00 -4.56 10.37
CA VAL A 223 10.39 -4.55 11.71
C VAL A 223 9.11 -3.71 11.66
N VAL A 224 7.99 -4.31 12.10
CA VAL A 224 6.66 -3.71 12.11
C VAL A 224 6.27 -3.32 13.53
N HIS A 225 5.83 -2.07 13.71
CA HIS A 225 5.19 -1.56 14.92
C HIS A 225 3.74 -1.19 14.62
N HIS A 226 2.85 -1.46 15.57
CA HIS A 226 1.42 -1.18 15.46
C HIS A 226 1.09 0.02 16.34
N LEU A 227 0.62 1.12 15.76
CA LEU A 227 0.26 2.33 16.49
C LEU A 227 -1.25 2.51 16.47
N ASN A 228 -1.85 2.70 17.63
CA ASN A 228 -3.25 3.10 17.74
C ASN A 228 -3.35 4.60 17.43
N TRP A 229 -4.05 4.94 16.36
CA TRP A 229 -4.25 6.30 15.85
C TRP A 229 -5.69 6.80 16.01
N LYS A 230 -6.49 6.16 16.87
CA LYS A 230 -7.90 6.49 17.07
C LYS A 230 -8.11 7.98 17.38
N GLU A 231 -7.35 8.53 18.32
CA GLU A 231 -7.54 9.92 18.75
C GLU A 231 -7.05 10.91 17.68
N GLU A 232 -6.03 10.54 16.92
CA GLU A 232 -5.51 11.28 15.78
C GLU A 232 -6.58 11.39 14.67
N TYR A 233 -7.23 10.28 14.32
CA TYR A 233 -8.30 10.28 13.34
C TYR A 233 -9.55 11.03 13.82
N ILE A 234 -9.88 10.98 15.11
CA ILE A 234 -10.93 11.83 15.69
C ILE A 234 -10.61 13.31 15.45
N ARG A 235 -9.39 13.75 15.78
CA ARG A 235 -8.96 15.14 15.57
C ARG A 235 -9.01 15.57 14.09
N LEU A 236 -8.67 14.66 13.17
CA LEU A 236 -8.77 14.92 11.73
C LEU A 236 -10.20 15.21 11.27
N ARG A 237 -11.21 14.52 11.82
CA ARG A 237 -12.61 14.77 11.45
C ARG A 237 -13.25 15.95 12.21
N GLU A 238 -12.81 16.21 13.44
CA GLU A 238 -13.35 17.29 14.28
C GLU A 238 -13.11 18.70 13.71
N VAL A 239 -12.05 18.90 12.93
CA VAL A 239 -11.78 20.19 12.25
C VAL A 239 -12.92 20.61 11.30
N LEU A 240 -13.70 19.65 10.80
CA LEU A 240 -14.87 19.86 9.95
C LEU A 240 -16.20 19.72 10.71
N ASP A 241 -16.14 19.69 12.05
CA ASP A 241 -17.30 19.48 12.93
C ASP A 241 -18.04 18.18 12.57
N ILE A 242 -17.28 17.11 12.34
CA ILE A 242 -17.78 15.75 12.13
C ILE A 242 -17.52 14.95 13.39
N HIS A 243 -18.59 14.55 14.06
CA HIS A 243 -18.55 13.76 15.29
C HIS A 243 -19.32 12.46 15.09
N TRP A 244 -18.95 11.40 15.82
CA TRP A 244 -19.70 10.14 15.81
C TRP A 244 -21.21 10.40 16.04
N PRO A 245 -22.13 9.81 15.23
CA PRO A 245 -21.91 8.73 14.27
C PRO A 245 -21.43 9.16 12.87
N GLY A 246 -21.21 10.45 12.64
CA GLY A 246 -20.49 10.96 11.48
C GLY A 246 -19.08 10.40 11.35
N TYR A 247 -18.56 10.36 10.13
CA TYR A 247 -17.32 9.67 9.82
C TYR A 247 -16.52 10.35 8.69
N MET A 248 -15.26 9.94 8.61
CA MET A 248 -14.32 10.31 7.56
C MET A 248 -13.54 9.06 7.17
N ILE A 249 -13.40 8.80 5.87
CA ILE A 249 -12.62 7.66 5.35
C ILE A 249 -11.35 8.21 4.71
N HIS A 250 -10.20 7.66 5.11
CA HIS A 250 -8.89 8.03 4.60
C HIS A 250 -8.33 6.92 3.72
N GLU A 251 -8.12 7.24 2.44
CA GLU A 251 -7.37 6.41 1.48
C GLU A 251 -6.16 7.18 0.93
N SER A 252 -5.81 8.30 1.55
CA SER A 252 -4.59 8.99 1.21
C SER A 252 -4.08 9.84 2.36
N GLY A 253 -2.78 9.75 2.60
CA GLY A 253 -2.08 10.47 3.65
C GLY A 253 -0.59 10.54 3.33
N VAL A 254 -0.02 11.74 3.33
CA VAL A 254 1.40 11.97 2.98
C VAL A 254 2.07 12.85 4.03
N TRP A 255 3.27 12.48 4.42
CA TRP A 255 4.15 13.33 5.23
C TRP A 255 5.02 14.21 4.33
N SER A 256 5.10 15.51 4.64
CA SER A 256 6.04 16.43 3.99
C SER A 256 7.22 16.70 4.92
N ASP A 257 8.43 16.34 4.48
CA ASP A 257 9.66 16.71 5.18
C ASP A 257 9.96 18.21 5.05
N ILE A 258 9.43 18.89 4.03
CA ILE A 258 9.61 20.33 3.82
C ILE A 258 8.77 21.13 4.82
N HIS A 259 7.49 20.78 4.95
CA HIS A 259 6.56 21.49 5.83
C HIS A 259 6.59 20.95 7.27
N GLN A 260 7.16 19.76 7.49
CA GLN A 260 7.12 19.02 8.76
C GLN A 260 5.66 18.79 9.23
N LYS A 261 4.79 18.46 8.27
CA LYS A 261 3.34 18.29 8.48
C LYS A 261 2.82 17.06 7.75
N TRP A 262 1.75 16.49 8.30
CA TRP A 262 0.92 15.52 7.63
C TRP A 262 -0.10 16.22 6.74
N PHE A 263 -0.40 15.62 5.60
CA PHE A 263 -1.45 16.04 4.68
C PHE A 263 -2.37 14.85 4.39
N PHE A 264 -3.67 15.08 4.38
CA PHE A 264 -4.66 14.06 4.05
C PHE A 264 -5.68 14.62 3.06
N LEU A 265 -6.07 13.79 2.09
CA LEU A 265 -7.23 14.01 1.24
C LEU A 265 -8.20 12.86 1.51
N PRO A 266 -9.17 13.03 2.43
CA PRO A 266 -10.12 11.97 2.74
C PRO A 266 -10.90 11.55 1.49
N ARG A 267 -11.19 10.26 1.35
CA ARG A 267 -12.07 9.75 0.31
C ARG A 267 -13.50 10.21 0.55
N ARG A 268 -13.98 10.02 1.79
CA ARG A 268 -15.37 10.26 2.19
C ARG A 268 -15.43 11.10 3.46
N CYS A 269 -16.46 11.94 3.55
CA CYS A 269 -16.81 12.64 4.78
C CYS A 269 -18.32 12.82 4.91
N SER A 270 -18.86 12.55 6.09
CA SER A 270 -20.29 12.69 6.37
C SER A 270 -20.53 13.02 7.83
N LYS A 271 -21.51 13.90 8.09
CA LYS A 271 -22.06 14.13 9.44
C LYS A 271 -23.11 13.09 9.85
N ASP A 272 -23.58 12.28 8.89
CA ASP A 272 -24.54 11.20 9.13
C ASP A 272 -23.83 9.89 9.46
N ALA A 273 -24.58 8.94 10.05
CA ALA A 273 -24.10 7.59 10.27
C ALA A 273 -23.70 6.90 8.96
N TYR A 274 -22.71 6.00 9.04
CA TYR A 274 -22.28 5.20 7.89
C TYR A 274 -23.42 4.33 7.34
N ASN A 275 -23.54 4.32 6.03
CA ASN A 275 -24.40 3.40 5.29
C ASN A 275 -23.73 3.12 3.95
N GLU A 276 -23.53 1.85 3.62
CA GLU A 276 -22.74 1.43 2.43
C GLU A 276 -23.26 2.06 1.12
N THR A 277 -24.58 2.14 0.93
CA THR A 277 -25.18 2.74 -0.27
C THR A 277 -25.09 4.26 -0.28
N LEU A 278 -25.30 4.92 0.85
CA LEU A 278 -25.22 6.38 0.90
C LEU A 278 -23.77 6.87 0.79
N ASP A 279 -22.79 6.09 1.25
CA ASP A 279 -21.36 6.40 1.23
C ASP A 279 -20.83 6.64 -0.20
N GLU A 280 -21.40 5.97 -1.21
CA GLU A 280 -21.09 6.19 -2.64
C GLU A 280 -21.23 7.68 -3.03
N HIS A 281 -22.08 8.43 -2.34
CA HIS A 281 -22.36 9.85 -2.57
C HIS A 281 -21.70 10.79 -1.54
N ARG A 282 -20.79 10.29 -0.70
CA ARG A 282 -20.13 11.06 0.38
C ARG A 282 -18.69 11.47 0.05
N GLY A 283 -18.35 11.60 -1.24
CA GLY A 283 -17.04 12.05 -1.71
C GLY A 283 -16.58 13.33 -1.00
N CYS A 284 -15.39 13.28 -0.42
CA CYS A 284 -14.83 14.40 0.33
C CYS A 284 -13.92 15.26 -0.55
N SER A 285 -13.93 16.56 -0.27
CA SER A 285 -13.20 17.56 -1.05
C SER A 285 -12.49 18.56 -0.16
N TRP A 286 -11.75 18.03 0.82
CA TRP A 286 -10.98 18.81 1.78
C TRP A 286 -9.53 18.32 1.79
N LEU A 287 -8.59 19.26 1.80
CA LEU A 287 -7.20 19.02 2.18
C LEU A 287 -7.06 19.32 3.66
N LEU A 288 -6.75 18.28 4.44
CA LEU A 288 -6.41 18.41 5.85
C LEU A 288 -4.90 18.51 5.99
N THR A 289 -4.44 19.44 6.81
CA THR A 289 -3.03 19.63 7.13
C THR A 289 -2.87 19.57 8.63
N ALA A 290 -1.94 18.74 9.13
CA ALA A 290 -1.76 18.54 10.55
C ALA A 290 -0.29 18.62 10.97
N ASP A 291 -0.02 19.11 12.18
CA ASP A 291 1.32 19.02 12.76
C ASP A 291 1.76 17.56 12.97
N SER A 292 3.04 17.36 13.31
CA SER A 292 3.64 16.02 13.45
C SER A 292 2.94 15.09 14.46
N THR A 293 2.16 15.66 15.39
CA THR A 293 1.40 15.00 16.47
C THR A 293 -0.10 14.98 16.25
N VAL A 294 -0.57 15.55 15.13
CA VAL A 294 -1.99 15.69 14.76
C VAL A 294 -2.79 16.47 15.81
N HIS A 295 -2.19 17.46 16.49
CA HIS A 295 -2.90 18.31 17.46
C HIS A 295 -3.36 19.63 16.85
N GLY A 296 -2.53 20.28 16.04
CA GLY A 296 -2.92 21.39 15.18
C GLY A 296 -3.36 20.88 13.82
N VAL A 297 -4.68 20.85 13.58
CA VAL A 297 -5.28 20.44 12.29
C VAL A 297 -5.94 21.65 11.63
N GLU A 298 -5.64 21.84 10.35
CA GLU A 298 -6.20 22.87 9.48
C GLU A 298 -6.88 22.19 8.28
N ALA A 299 -7.89 22.83 7.71
CA ALA A 299 -8.62 22.30 6.56
C ALA A 299 -8.85 23.38 5.50
N ILE A 300 -8.64 23.03 4.24
CA ILE A 300 -8.93 23.87 3.08
C ILE A 300 -9.79 23.08 2.12
N GLU A 301 -10.87 23.70 1.64
CA GLU A 301 -11.75 23.09 0.65
C GLU A 301 -11.05 23.06 -0.72
N ILE A 302 -11.10 21.90 -1.37
CA ILE A 302 -10.65 21.73 -2.75
C ILE A 302 -11.90 21.69 -3.62
N PRO A 303 -12.06 22.59 -4.60
CA PRO A 303 -13.25 22.59 -5.45
C PRO A 303 -13.53 21.21 -6.07
N ASN A 304 -14.75 20.70 -5.88
CA ASN A 304 -15.25 19.50 -6.53
C ASN A 304 -16.74 19.65 -6.79
N LEU A 305 -17.16 19.38 -8.03
CA LEU A 305 -18.56 19.52 -8.45
C LEU A 305 -19.34 18.21 -8.31
N ILE A 306 -18.67 17.08 -8.05
CA ILE A 306 -19.26 15.75 -8.15
C ILE A 306 -19.05 15.00 -6.83
N SER A 307 -20.14 14.83 -6.08
CA SER A 307 -20.15 14.25 -4.73
C SER A 307 -19.85 12.75 -4.69
N SER A 308 -19.91 12.05 -5.82
CA SER A 308 -19.55 10.63 -5.89
C SER A 308 -18.04 10.38 -5.97
N ARG A 309 -17.25 11.40 -6.33
CA ARG A 309 -15.78 11.31 -6.47
C ARG A 309 -15.07 11.53 -5.14
N GLY A 310 -14.39 10.49 -4.67
CA GLY A 310 -13.53 10.54 -3.48
C GLY A 310 -12.06 10.48 -3.86
N PHE A 311 -11.19 11.12 -3.10
CA PHE A 311 -9.74 10.96 -3.29
C PHE A 311 -9.28 9.54 -2.92
N SER A 312 -8.43 8.96 -3.76
CA SER A 312 -7.91 7.59 -3.57
C SER A 312 -6.38 7.53 -3.42
N SER A 313 -5.63 8.53 -3.87
CA SER A 313 -4.19 8.66 -3.60
C SER A 313 -3.73 10.05 -3.98
N PHE A 314 -2.62 10.52 -3.41
CA PHE A 314 -1.94 11.73 -3.88
C PHE A 314 -0.45 11.70 -3.56
N LYS A 315 0.31 12.55 -4.27
CA LYS A 315 1.71 12.85 -3.97
C LYS A 315 1.99 14.33 -4.24
N PHE A 316 2.99 14.87 -3.56
CA PHE A 316 3.54 16.17 -3.93
C PHE A 316 4.34 16.05 -5.22
N ILE A 317 4.17 17.00 -6.15
CA ILE A 317 4.99 17.04 -7.36
C ILE A 317 6.42 17.35 -6.95
N PRO A 318 7.41 16.49 -7.28
CA PRO A 318 8.80 16.75 -6.94
C PRO A 318 9.22 18.09 -7.54
N THR A 319 10.14 18.82 -6.89
CA THR A 319 10.58 20.19 -7.24
C THR A 319 9.57 21.32 -7.03
N SER A 320 8.37 21.02 -6.50
CA SER A 320 7.40 22.06 -6.13
C SER A 320 7.56 22.57 -4.69
N GLU A 321 8.58 22.13 -3.96
CA GLU A 321 8.76 22.36 -2.52
C GLU A 321 7.49 21.97 -1.72
N ASP A 322 6.89 20.84 -2.10
CA ASP A 322 5.62 20.33 -1.56
C ASP A 322 4.47 21.35 -1.57
N THR A 323 4.47 22.29 -2.53
CA THR A 323 3.39 23.28 -2.68
C THR A 323 2.34 22.90 -3.70
N VAL A 324 2.60 21.86 -4.52
CA VAL A 324 1.68 21.37 -5.54
C VAL A 324 1.46 19.86 -5.36
N ILE A 325 0.20 19.47 -5.34
CA ILE A 325 -0.27 18.09 -5.22
C ILE A 325 -0.79 17.62 -6.58
N VAL A 326 -0.48 16.37 -6.94
CA VAL A 326 -1.24 15.60 -7.92
C VAL A 326 -2.00 14.50 -7.18
N ALA A 327 -3.28 14.32 -7.50
CA ALA A 327 -4.15 13.40 -6.80
C ALA A 327 -5.02 12.59 -7.77
N LEU A 328 -5.37 11.38 -7.35
CA LEU A 328 -6.39 10.56 -7.96
C LEU A 328 -7.72 10.73 -7.23
N ARG A 329 -8.80 10.77 -8.00
CA ARG A 329 -10.15 10.55 -7.49
C ARG A 329 -10.72 9.31 -8.13
N SER A 330 -11.23 8.38 -7.34
CA SER A 330 -12.05 7.28 -7.85
C SER A 330 -13.52 7.50 -7.53
N GLU A 331 -14.35 6.95 -8.39
CA GLU A 331 -15.80 6.95 -8.28
C GLU A 331 -16.29 5.50 -8.27
N GLU A 332 -17.19 5.21 -7.34
CA GLU A 332 -17.94 3.97 -7.25
C GLU A 332 -19.39 4.38 -7.07
N LEU A 333 -20.20 4.09 -8.09
CA LEU A 333 -21.59 4.49 -8.12
C LEU A 333 -22.42 3.45 -8.87
N ASP A 334 -23.40 2.85 -8.18
CA ASP A 334 -24.30 1.84 -8.75
C ASP A 334 -23.54 0.68 -9.44
N GLY A 335 -22.41 0.26 -8.84
CA GLY A 335 -21.56 -0.81 -9.36
C GLY A 335 -20.70 -0.43 -10.57
N LYS A 336 -20.68 0.85 -10.98
CA LYS A 336 -19.74 1.37 -11.97
C LYS A 336 -18.57 2.04 -11.29
N THR A 337 -17.42 1.96 -11.94
CA THR A 337 -16.16 2.52 -11.44
C THR A 337 -15.57 3.49 -12.44
N ALA A 338 -14.86 4.50 -11.94
CA ALA A 338 -14.05 5.39 -12.77
C ALA A 338 -12.89 5.99 -11.95
N THR A 339 -11.82 6.37 -12.63
CA THR A 339 -10.72 7.13 -12.03
C THR A 339 -10.39 8.39 -12.84
N TYR A 340 -10.11 9.46 -12.10
CA TYR A 340 -9.74 10.78 -12.57
C TYR A 340 -8.42 11.22 -11.94
N ILE A 341 -7.67 12.07 -12.63
CA ILE A 341 -6.48 12.74 -12.11
C ILE A 341 -6.71 14.25 -12.07
N THR A 342 -6.24 14.89 -11.01
CA THR A 342 -6.29 16.34 -10.81
C THR A 342 -4.98 16.83 -10.20
N ALA A 343 -4.71 18.12 -10.30
CA ALA A 343 -3.60 18.75 -9.60
C ALA A 343 -3.99 20.13 -9.08
N PHE A 344 -3.50 20.48 -7.90
CA PHE A 344 -3.80 21.73 -7.23
C PHE A 344 -2.70 22.11 -6.25
N THR A 345 -2.62 23.39 -5.90
CA THR A 345 -1.71 23.85 -4.85
C THR A 345 -2.24 23.49 -3.47
N ILE A 346 -1.38 23.45 -2.44
CA ILE A 346 -1.78 23.28 -1.04
C ILE A 346 -2.74 24.36 -0.52
N ASN A 347 -2.90 25.48 -1.24
CA ASN A 347 -3.85 26.54 -0.95
C ASN A 347 -5.18 26.40 -1.72
N GLY A 348 -5.42 25.27 -2.40
CA GLY A 348 -6.68 24.99 -3.11
C GLY A 348 -6.78 25.53 -4.53
N LYS A 349 -5.77 26.22 -5.07
CA LYS A 349 -5.76 26.64 -6.48
C LYS A 349 -5.61 25.44 -7.42
N ILE A 350 -6.62 25.19 -8.26
CA ILE A 350 -6.61 24.13 -9.28
C ILE A 350 -5.62 24.47 -10.41
N LEU A 351 -4.78 23.51 -10.76
CA LEU A 351 -3.82 23.57 -11.88
C LEU A 351 -4.15 22.59 -13.01
N LEU A 352 -4.94 21.55 -12.71
CA LEU A 352 -5.50 20.57 -13.64
C LEU A 352 -6.86 20.12 -13.09
N ASP A 353 -7.92 20.40 -13.85
CA ASP A 353 -9.26 19.89 -13.54
C ASP A 353 -9.31 18.36 -13.65
N ASP A 354 -10.29 17.74 -13.00
CA ASP A 354 -10.53 16.29 -13.05
C ASP A 354 -10.53 15.78 -14.50
N THR A 355 -9.49 15.04 -14.85
CA THR A 355 -9.31 14.44 -16.17
C THR A 355 -9.50 12.94 -16.07
N PHE A 356 -10.46 12.41 -16.82
CA PHE A 356 -10.76 10.98 -16.84
C PHE A 356 -9.55 10.15 -17.31
N ILE A 357 -9.30 9.03 -16.65
CA ILE A 357 -8.21 8.09 -16.97
C ILE A 357 -8.78 6.77 -17.50
N SER A 358 -9.72 6.18 -16.77
CA SER A 358 -10.18 4.79 -17.00
C SER A 358 -11.45 4.50 -16.20
N ASP A 359 -12.21 3.50 -16.64
CA ASP A 359 -13.31 2.91 -15.89
C ASP A 359 -12.84 1.95 -14.78
N LEU A 360 -11.54 1.73 -14.59
CA LEU A 360 -10.99 0.98 -13.45
C LEU A 360 -10.73 1.91 -12.26
N LYS A 361 -10.76 1.36 -11.03
CA LYS A 361 -10.29 2.06 -9.82
C LYS A 361 -8.76 2.02 -9.77
N TYR A 362 -8.11 3.17 -9.85
CA TYR A 362 -6.71 3.31 -9.50
C TYR A 362 -6.61 4.00 -8.13
N GLU A 363 -5.97 3.33 -7.20
CA GLU A 363 -5.94 3.69 -5.77
C GLU A 363 -4.52 3.92 -5.24
N GLY A 364 -3.51 3.83 -6.09
CA GLY A 364 -2.17 4.29 -5.76
C GLY A 364 -1.57 5.11 -6.88
N LEU A 365 -0.84 6.16 -6.51
CA LEU A 365 -0.11 7.04 -7.41
C LEU A 365 1.28 7.29 -6.86
N GLU A 366 2.30 7.17 -7.71
CA GLU A 366 3.68 7.46 -7.31
C GLU A 366 4.56 7.93 -8.48
N PHE A 367 5.59 8.72 -8.15
CA PHE A 367 6.67 9.06 -9.05
C PHE A 367 7.72 7.94 -9.05
N ILE A 368 7.75 7.17 -10.15
CA ILE A 368 8.54 5.93 -10.30
C ILE A 368 9.78 6.14 -11.16
#